data_AF-A0A660PTW6-F1
#
_entry.id   AF-A0A660PTW6-F1
#
_cell.length_a   1.000
_cell.length_b   1.000
_cell.length_c   1.000
_cell.angle_alpha   90.00
_cell.angle_beta   90.00
_cell.angle_gamma   90.00
#
_symmetry.space_group_name_H-M   'P 1'
#
loop_
_entity.id
_entity.type
_entity.pdbx_description
1 polymer ?
#
loop_
_entity_poly.entity_id
_entity_poly.type
_entity_poly.pdbx_seq_one_letter_code
_entity_poly.pdbx_strand_id
1 'polypeptide(L)' 'YSTCTIIRAENDQVVEEFLVRNKEFEIDPANQLVDPELVSERGFVKTYPTFPNLEGSFCARLKRKLNT' A
#
# COMPACT_ATOMS: atom_id res chain seq x y z
N TYR A 1 0.77 -5.19 -4.88
CA TYR A 1 2.19 -4.81 -5.00
C TYR A 1 2.79 -4.80 -3.62
N SER A 2 3.96 -5.39 -3.41
CA SER A 2 4.58 -5.48 -2.08
C SER A 2 6.09 -5.56 -2.17
N THR A 3 6.76 -5.14 -1.10
CA THR A 3 8.22 -5.16 -0.95
C THR A 3 8.61 -5.47 0.50
N CYS A 4 9.87 -5.87 0.71
CA CYS A 4 10.48 -6.04 2.04
C CYS A 4 11.44 -4.88 2.35
N THR A 5 11.05 -3.65 2.01
CA THR A 5 11.80 -2.41 2.25
C THR A 5 10.86 -1.36 2.82
N ILE A 6 11.39 -0.42 3.59
CA ILE A 6 10.65 0.75 4.11
C ILE A 6 10.90 2.02 3.28
N ILE A 7 11.72 1.92 2.23
CA ILE A 7 12.14 3.07 1.42
C ILE A 7 10.97 3.56 0.55
N ARG A 8 10.59 4.83 0.73
CA ARG A 8 9.46 5.46 0.03
C ARG A 8 9.57 5.36 -1.50
N ALA A 9 10.79 5.50 -2.04
CA ALA A 9 11.05 5.43 -3.47
C ALA A 9 10.72 4.07 -4.09
N GLU A 10 10.84 3.00 -3.31
CA GLU A 10 10.49 1.64 -3.71
C GLU A 10 9.02 1.30 -3.40
N ASN A 11 8.29 2.16 -2.68
CA ASN A 11 6.97 1.85 -2.13
C ASN A 11 5.90 2.81 -2.64
N ASP A 12 5.61 3.86 -1.85
CA ASP A 12 4.58 4.85 -2.17
C ASP A 12 4.78 5.48 -3.55
N GLN A 13 6.03 5.81 -3.92
CA GLN A 13 6.31 6.47 -5.19
C GLN A 13 6.01 5.55 -6.38
N VAL A 14 6.36 4.27 -6.28
CA VAL A 14 6.04 3.29 -7.33
C VAL A 14 4.53 3.21 -7.54
N VAL A 15 3.76 3.18 -6.46
CA VAL A 15 2.28 3.12 -6.53
C VAL A 15 1.69 4.44 -7.04
N GLU A 16 2.20 5.58 -6.58
CA GLU A 16 1.81 6.91 -7.05
C GLU A 16 2.03 7.07 -8.56
N GLU A 17 3.22 6.76 -9.04
CA GLU A 17 3.59 6.84 -10.45
C GLU A 17 2.76 5.88 -11.31
N PHE A 18 2.50 4.67 -10.81
CA PHE A 18 1.60 3.72 -11.45
C PHE A 18 0.19 4.29 -11.61
N LEU A 19 -0.40 4.86 -10.56
CA LEU A 19 -1.76 5.45 -10.61
C LEU A 19 -1.83 6.73 -11.45
N VAL A 20 -0.71 7.43 -11.62
CA VAL A 20 -0.64 8.55 -12.57
C VAL A 20 -0.81 8.06 -14.01
N ARG A 21 -0.22 6.91 -14.36
CA ARG A 21 -0.20 6.36 -15.72
C ARG A 21 -1.40 5.46 -16.05
N ASN A 22 -2.02 4.85 -15.04
CA ASN A 22 -3.09 3.84 -15.22
C ASN A 22 -4.36 4.29 -14.47
N LYS A 23 -5.16 5.15 -15.11
CA LYS A 23 -6.32 5.82 -14.50
C LYS A 23 -7.49 4.89 -14.20
N GLU A 24 -7.51 3.72 -14.80
CA GLU A 24 -8.46 2.64 -14.56
C GLU A 24 -8.19 1.89 -13.25
N PHE A 25 -7.12 2.20 -12.52
CA PHE A 25 -6.86 1.65 -11.19
C PHE A 25 -7.10 2.68 -10.09
N GLU A 26 -7.41 2.17 -8.91
CA GLU A 26 -7.46 2.94 -7.67
C GLU A 26 -6.97 2.09 -6.49
N ILE A 27 -6.61 2.78 -5.40
CA ILE A 27 -6.23 2.12 -4.16
C ILE A 27 -7.48 1.45 -3.58
N ASP A 28 -7.32 0.20 -3.13
CA ASP A 28 -8.33 -0.54 -2.40
C ASP A 28 -7.87 -0.69 -0.94
N PRO A 29 -8.27 0.22 -0.03
CA PRO A 29 -7.73 0.31 1.32
C PRO A 29 -7.76 -1.03 2.06
N ALA A 30 -6.70 -1.32 2.81
CA ALA A 30 -6.55 -2.59 3.52
C ALA A 30 -7.14 -2.58 4.95
N ASN A 31 -7.71 -1.45 5.40
CA ASN A 31 -8.20 -1.26 6.77
C ASN A 31 -9.36 -2.20 7.17
N GLN A 32 -10.05 -2.82 6.21
CA GLN A 32 -11.07 -3.84 6.50
C GLN A 32 -10.51 -5.28 6.49
N LEU A 33 -9.23 -5.47 6.15
CA LEU A 33 -8.60 -6.79 6.00
C LEU A 33 -7.52 -7.09 7.04
N VAL A 34 -6.85 -6.06 7.52
CA VAL A 34 -5.76 -6.16 8.51
C VAL A 34 -5.97 -5.13 9.60
N ASP A 35 -5.15 -5.22 10.65
CA ASP A 35 -5.15 -4.24 11.73
C ASP A 35 -5.01 -2.81 11.18
N PRO A 36 -6.00 -1.91 11.43
CA PRO A 36 -5.95 -0.53 10.98
C PRO A 36 -4.70 0.24 11.45
N GLU A 37 -4.06 -0.16 12.57
CA GLU A 37 -2.82 0.47 13.04
C GLU A 37 -1.64 0.28 12.07
N LEU A 38 -1.68 -0.76 11.24
CA LEU A 38 -0.68 -1.03 10.21
C LEU A 38 -1.03 -0.37 8.86
N VAL A 39 -2.18 0.30 8.77
CA VAL A 39 -2.69 0.88 7.52
C VAL A 39 -2.50 2.39 7.55
N SER A 40 -1.68 2.89 6.64
CA SER A 40 -1.51 4.33 6.41
C SER A 40 -2.82 5.00 6.00
N GLU A 41 -2.92 6.31 6.17
CA GLU A 41 -4.08 7.13 5.74
C GLU A 41 -4.46 6.93 4.26
N ARG A 42 -3.48 6.55 3.44
CA ARG A 42 -3.65 6.30 2.01
C ARG A 42 -4.13 4.89 1.69
N GLY A 43 -4.29 4.02 2.68
CA GLY A 43 -4.80 2.66 2.54
C GLY A 43 -3.72 1.59 2.33
N PHE A 44 -2.44 1.93 2.39
CA PHE A 44 -1.33 0.98 2.28
C PHE A 44 -1.02 0.32 3.62
N VAL A 45 -0.66 -0.96 3.60
CA VAL A 45 -0.07 -1.64 4.76
C VAL A 45 1.40 -1.29 4.84
N LYS A 46 1.85 -0.82 6.01
CA LYS A 46 3.24 -0.49 6.30
C LYS A 46 3.62 -1.06 7.65
N THR A 47 4.59 -1.96 7.66
CA THR A 47 5.16 -2.49 8.90
C THR A 47 6.57 -1.94 9.09
N TYR A 48 6.96 -1.80 10.35
CA TYR A 48 8.25 -1.27 10.78
C TYR A 48 8.75 -2.11 11.95
N PRO A 49 10.07 -2.22 12.15
CA PRO A 49 10.66 -2.91 13.30
C PRO A 49 10.24 -2.35 14.67
N THR A 50 9.65 -1.16 14.72
CA THR A 50 9.08 -0.57 15.94
C THR A 50 7.80 -1.28 16.41
N PHE A 51 7.13 -2.02 15.52
CA PHE A 51 6.02 -2.87 15.89
C PHE A 51 6.53 -4.22 16.41
N PRO A 52 5.97 -4.74 17.52
CA PRO A 52 6.40 -6.03 18.07
C PRO A 52 6.29 -7.15 17.03
N ASN A 53 7.37 -7.90 16.84
CA ASN A 53 7.47 -9.08 15.97
C ASN A 53 7.21 -8.82 14.47
N LEU A 54 7.33 -7.58 13.99
CA LEU A 54 7.18 -7.26 12.57
C LEU A 54 8.48 -6.72 11.97
N GLU A 55 8.81 -7.17 10.77
CA GLU A 55 9.88 -6.60 9.96
C GLU A 55 9.39 -5.38 9.16
N GLY A 56 10.33 -4.68 8.52
CA GLY A 56 10.00 -3.59 7.60
C GLY A 56 9.41 -4.11 6.28
N SER A 57 8.14 -3.84 6.01
CA SER A 57 7.50 -4.27 4.77
C SER A 57 6.43 -3.29 4.30
N PHE A 58 6.08 -3.39 3.01
CA PHE A 58 5.06 -2.57 2.37
C PHE A 58 4.13 -3.43 1.53
N CYS A 59 2.83 -3.11 1.55
CA CYS A 59 1.86 -3.68 0.63
C CYS A 59 0.82 -2.63 0.21
N ALA A 60 0.57 -2.57 -1.10
CA ALA A 60 -0.50 -1.82 -1.72
C ALA A 60 -1.41 -2.76 -2.51
N ARG A 61 -2.70 -2.72 -2.18
CA ARG A 61 -3.76 -3.37 -2.94
C ARG A 61 -4.41 -2.36 -3.88
N LEU A 62 -4.53 -2.75 -5.14
CA LEU A 62 -5.12 -1.93 -6.20
C LEU A 62 -6.27 -2.70 -6.80
N LYS A 63 -7.36 -2.00 -7.13
CA LYS A 63 -8.48 -2.57 -7.87
C LYS A 63 -8.67 -1.81 -9.17
N ARG A 64 -9.06 -2.52 -10.22
CA ARG A 64 -9.48 -1.90 -11.47
C ARG A 64 -10.90 -1.38 -11.29
N LYS A 65 -11.13 -0.11 -11.61
CA LYS A 65 -12.46 0.50 -11.66
C LYS A 65 -13.30 -0.28 -12.66
N LEU A 66 -14.53 -0.62 -12.26
CA LEU A 66 -15.50 -1.16 -13.20
C LEU A 66 -16.00 0.01 -14.04
N ASN A 67 -15.89 -0.10 -15.36
CA ASN A 67 -16.56 0.85 -16.25
C ASN A 67 -18.06 0.68 -16.02
N THR A 68 -18.71 1.69 -15.45
CA THR A 68 -20.17 1.79 -15.36
C THR A 68 -20.66 2.73 -16.43
#